data_AF-A0A316PSY5-F1
#
_entry.id   AF-A0A316PSY5-F1
#
_cell.length_a   1.000
_cell.length_b   1.000
_cell.length_c   1.000
_cell.angle_alpha   90.00
_cell.angle_beta   90.00
_cell.angle_gamma   90.00
#
_symmetry.space_group_name_H-M   'P 1'
#
loop_
_entity.id
_entity.type
_entity.pdbx_description
1 polymer ?
#
loop_
_entity_poly.entity_id
_entity_poly.type
_entity_poly.pdbx_seq_one_letter_code
_entity_poly.pdbx_strand_id
1 'polypeptide(L)'
;MKEKRKIITLPCDCKCCMFVIEKTVWEDGDINYDISIQDSRYDHNYNTIWGRIKRATKILFGKPIYYSDVHLEGTETFQKLVDDMGRLAKSNLDEEAKQ
;
A
#
# COMPACT_ATOMS: atom_id res chain seq x y z
N MET A 1 16.58 -12.76 -10.67
CA MET A 1 17.04 -12.28 -9.35
C MET A 1 15.98 -12.67 -8.34
N LYS A 2 16.33 -13.34 -7.23
CA LYS A 2 15.32 -13.78 -6.25
C LYS A 2 15.23 -12.75 -5.13
N GLU A 3 14.41 -11.73 -5.34
CA GLU A 3 14.03 -10.79 -4.29
C GLU A 3 12.92 -11.38 -3.42
N LYS A 4 12.98 -11.17 -2.11
CA LYS A 4 11.86 -11.47 -1.20
C LYS A 4 11.18 -10.16 -0.84
N ARG A 5 9.88 -10.09 -1.14
CA ARG A 5 9.06 -8.91 -0.90
C ARG A 5 7.88 -9.21 0.01
N LYS A 6 7.54 -8.28 0.89
CA LYS A 6 6.31 -8.30 1.69
C LYS A 6 5.66 -6.94 1.64
N ILE A 7 4.35 -6.93 1.40
CA ILE A 7 3.60 -5.71 1.09
C ILE A 7 2.46 -5.56 2.10
N ILE A 8 2.33 -4.38 2.68
CA ILE A 8 1.14 -3.92 3.39
C ILE A 8 0.37 -3.01 2.45
N THR A 9 -0.94 -3.26 2.28
CA THR A 9 -1.83 -2.38 1.52
C THR A 9 -2.95 -1.87 2.40
N LEU A 10 -3.17 -0.56 2.34
CA LEU A 10 -4.29 0.11 2.97
C LEU A 10 -5.11 0.84 1.89
N PRO A 11 -6.22 0.26 1.42
CA PRO A 11 -7.04 0.86 0.39
C PRO A 11 -7.82 2.05 0.94
N CYS A 12 -7.89 3.14 0.19
CA CYS A 12 -8.74 4.28 0.58
C CYS A 12 -10.23 3.92 0.55
N ASP A 13 -11.07 4.68 1.25
CA ASP A 13 -12.52 4.42 1.32
C ASP A 13 -13.19 4.45 -0.05
N CYS A 14 -12.72 5.34 -0.94
CA CYS A 14 -13.25 5.44 -2.29
C CYS A 14 -12.69 4.37 -3.26
N LYS A 15 -11.77 3.51 -2.81
CA LYS A 15 -11.13 2.42 -3.57
C LYS A 15 -10.47 2.86 -4.89
N CYS A 16 -10.03 4.11 -4.98
CA CYS A 16 -9.37 4.66 -6.18
C CYS A 16 -7.83 4.71 -6.05
N CYS A 17 -7.32 4.50 -4.84
CA CYS A 17 -5.89 4.44 -4.53
C CYS A 17 -5.67 3.56 -3.30
N MET A 18 -4.42 3.16 -3.11
CA MET A 18 -3.96 2.37 -1.97
C MET A 18 -2.69 3.01 -1.44
N PHE A 19 -2.60 3.10 -0.12
CA PHE A 19 -1.34 3.34 0.56
C PHE A 19 -0.60 2.01 0.67
N VAL A 20 0.61 1.96 0.11
CA VAL A 20 1.39 0.73 -0.02
C VAL A 20 2.71 0.92 0.68
N ILE A 21 3.06 -0.05 1.53
CA ILE A 21 4.38 -0.15 2.15
C ILE A 21 4.97 -1.50 1.75
N GLU A 22 6.09 -1.47 1.05
CA GLU A 22 6.80 -2.66 0.60
C GLU A 22 8.12 -2.78 1.35
N LYS A 23 8.42 -3.98 1.86
CA LYS A 23 9.73 -4.36 2.36
C LYS A 23 10.38 -5.32 1.37
N THR A 24 11.55 -4.96 0.89
CA THR A 24 12.37 -5.79 0.00
C THR A 24 13.65 -6.19 0.71
N VAL A 25 13.95 -7.49 0.72
CA VAL A 25 15.22 -8.04 1.21
C VAL A 25 16.01 -8.56 0.01
N TRP A 26 17.19 -7.99 -0.20
CA TRP A 26 18.10 -8.30 -1.30
C TRP A 26 19.05 -9.46 -0.92
N GLU A 27 19.69 -10.06 -1.92
CA GLU A 27 20.58 -11.23 -1.72
C GLU A 27 21.85 -10.90 -0.90
N ASP A 28 22.29 -9.64 -0.90
CA ASP A 28 23.40 -9.12 -0.09
C ASP A 28 23.00 -8.80 1.35
N GLY A 29 21.71 -8.99 1.70
CA GLY A 29 21.16 -8.69 3.01
C GLY A 29 20.68 -7.25 3.17
N ASP A 30 20.75 -6.42 2.12
CA ASP A 30 20.20 -5.07 2.17
C ASP A 30 18.67 -5.11 2.30
N ILE A 31 18.13 -4.21 3.12
CA ILE A 31 16.71 -4.11 3.41
C ILE A 31 16.23 -2.73 2.99
N ASN A 32 15.34 -2.69 2.00
CA ASN A 32 14.70 -1.45 1.55
C ASN A 32 13.23 -1.42 1.95
N TYR A 33 12.75 -0.22 2.24
CA TYR A 33 11.33 0.06 2.44
C TYR A 33 10.87 1.08 1.41
N ASP A 34 9.87 0.75 0.60
CA ASP A 34 9.18 1.69 -0.27
C ASP A 34 7.84 2.07 0.34
N ILE A 35 7.53 3.36 0.36
CA ILE A 35 6.23 3.89 0.81
C ILE A 35 5.66 4.70 -0.33
N SER A 36 4.55 4.23 -0.89
CA SER A 36 3.94 4.84 -2.07
C SER A 36 2.42 4.91 -1.98
N ILE A 37 1.84 5.93 -2.60
CA ILE A 37 0.40 5.99 -2.88
C ILE A 37 0.23 5.46 -4.30
N GLN A 38 -0.25 4.23 -4.41
CA GLN A 38 -0.47 3.59 -5.69
C GLN A 38 -1.91 3.78 -6.12
N ASP A 39 -2.10 4.09 -7.40
CA ASP A 39 -3.40 4.00 -8.04
C ASP A 39 -3.90 2.55 -7.96
N SER A 40 -5.21 2.35 -7.77
CA SER A 40 -5.84 1.02 -7.82
C SER A 40 -5.61 0.29 -9.15
N ARG A 41 -5.05 0.99 -10.15
CA ARG A 41 -4.59 0.43 -11.43
C ARG A 41 -3.36 -0.49 -11.31
N TYR A 42 -2.51 -0.32 -10.28
CA TYR A 42 -1.19 -0.96 -10.24
C TYR A 42 -1.09 -2.28 -9.46
N ASP A 43 -2.05 -2.72 -8.62
CA ASP A 43 -2.09 -4.15 -8.24
C ASP A 43 -3.37 -4.76 -7.63
N HIS A 44 -3.55 -6.06 -7.95
CA HIS A 44 -4.33 -7.16 -7.32
C HIS A 44 -5.84 -7.00 -7.02
N ASN A 45 -6.70 -7.27 -8.02
CA ASN A 45 -8.17 -7.52 -7.89
C ASN A 45 -9.16 -6.33 -7.87
N TYR A 46 -8.73 -5.10 -8.14
CA TYR A 46 -9.64 -3.92 -8.18
C TYR A 46 -9.87 -3.30 -9.57
N ASN A 47 -9.76 -4.11 -10.63
CA ASN A 47 -9.92 -3.72 -12.04
C ASN A 47 -11.39 -3.53 -12.52
N THR A 48 -12.32 -3.16 -11.66
CA THR A 48 -13.70 -2.96 -12.11
C THR A 48 -13.80 -1.69 -12.96
N ILE A 49 -14.56 -1.76 -14.07
CA ILE A 49 -14.91 -0.60 -14.92
C ILE A 49 -15.45 0.54 -14.07
N TRP A 50 -16.15 0.19 -12.98
CA TRP A 50 -16.69 1.13 -12.01
C TRP A 50 -15.65 1.96 -11.25
N GLY A 51 -14.51 1.37 -10.88
CA GLY A 51 -13.41 2.09 -10.25
C GLY A 51 -12.81 3.15 -11.17
N ARG A 52 -12.72 2.84 -12.48
CA ARG A 52 -12.19 3.78 -13.50
C ARG A 52 -13.11 4.99 -13.67
N ILE A 53 -14.43 4.76 -13.74
CA ILE A 53 -15.43 5.83 -13.87
C ILE A 53 -15.46 6.72 -12.62
N LYS A 54 -15.44 6.13 -11.42
CA LYS A 54 -15.40 6.89 -10.15
C LYS A 54 -14.16 7.77 -10.05
N ARG A 55 -13.01 7.33 -10.57
CA ARG A 55 -11.77 8.12 -10.52
C ARG A 55 -11.77 9.28 -11.51
N ALA A 56 -12.22 9.04 -12.74
CA ALA A 56 -12.35 10.10 -13.75
C ALA A 56 -13.30 11.21 -13.26
N THR A 57 -14.43 10.84 -12.68
CA THR A 57 -15.40 11.79 -12.10
C THR A 57 -14.82 12.55 -10.90
N LYS A 58 -14.02 11.90 -10.04
CA LYS A 58 -13.35 12.56 -8.90
C LYS A 58 -12.27 13.56 -9.33
N ILE A 59 -11.61 13.35 -10.46
CA ILE A 59 -10.65 14.33 -11.02
C ILE A 59 -11.40 15.52 -11.63
N LEU A 60 -12.52 15.26 -12.32
CA LEU A 60 -13.31 16.30 -13.00
C LEU A 60 -14.13 17.17 -12.03
N PHE A 61 -14.57 16.60 -10.89
CA PHE A 61 -15.52 17.25 -9.97
C PHE A 61 -15.09 17.22 -8.49
N GLY A 62 -13.93 16.65 -8.16
CA GLY A 62 -13.44 16.58 -6.79
C GLY A 62 -12.60 17.78 -6.40
N LYS A 63 -12.51 18.03 -5.08
CA LYS A 63 -11.58 18.99 -4.48
C LYS A 63 -10.13 18.67 -4.90
N PRO A 64 -9.22 19.67 -4.98
CA PRO A 64 -7.82 19.45 -5.35
C PRO A 64 -7.21 18.32 -4.52
N ILE A 65 -6.70 17.30 -5.22
CA ILE A 65 -6.07 16.13 -4.62
C ILE A 65 -4.60 16.50 -4.40
N TYR A 66 -4.22 16.75 -3.15
CA TYR A 66 -2.81 16.79 -2.76
C TYR A 66 -2.30 15.35 -2.78
N TYR A 67 -1.58 14.97 -3.84
CA TYR A 67 -1.10 13.60 -4.08
C TYR A 67 -0.10 13.09 -3.02
N SER A 68 0.33 13.93 -2.08
CA SER A 68 1.31 13.62 -1.03
C SER A 68 0.69 13.21 0.32
N ASP A 69 -0.61 13.41 0.53
CA ASP A 69 -1.17 13.35 1.88
C ASP A 69 -2.09 12.14 2.04
N VAL A 70 -1.75 11.25 2.98
CA VAL A 70 -2.59 10.11 3.38
C VAL A 70 -3.48 10.57 4.53
N HIS A 71 -4.78 10.65 4.29
CA HIS A 71 -5.77 10.89 5.34
C HIS A 71 -6.31 9.57 5.88
N LEU A 72 -6.23 9.39 7.20
CA LEU A 72 -6.73 8.21 7.90
C LEU A 72 -7.82 8.66 8.87
N GLU A 73 -9.03 8.13 8.68
CA GLU A 73 -10.15 8.41 9.58
C GLU A 73 -10.12 7.42 10.75
N GLY A 74 -10.09 7.96 11.97
CA GLY A 74 -10.17 7.19 13.22
C GLY A 74 -8.84 6.69 13.79
N THR A 75 -8.76 6.65 15.12
CA THR A 75 -7.58 6.16 15.86
C THR A 75 -7.30 4.68 15.61
N GLU A 76 -8.34 3.86 15.46
CA GLU A 76 -8.21 2.42 15.22
C GLU A 76 -7.46 2.12 13.90
N THR A 77 -7.84 2.81 12.83
CA THR A 77 -7.19 2.68 11.51
C THR A 77 -5.70 3.03 11.58
N PHE A 78 -5.37 4.10 12.29
CA PHE A 78 -3.99 4.53 12.49
C PHE A 78 -3.18 3.52 13.32
N GLN A 79 -3.74 3.07 14.46
CA GLN A 79 -3.07 2.09 15.32
C GLN A 79 -2.81 0.77 14.60
N LYS A 80 -3.79 0.28 13.83
CA LYS A 80 -3.61 -0.92 13.01
C LYS A 80 -2.48 -0.75 12.00
N LEU A 81 -2.41 0.39 11.31
CA LEU A 81 -1.33 0.67 10.37
C LEU A 81 0.04 0.66 11.07
N VAL A 82 0.17 1.30 12.22
CA VAL A 82 1.40 1.32 13.01
C VAL A 82 1.80 -0.08 13.47
N ASP A 83 0.85 -0.90 13.92
CA ASP A 83 1.10 -2.29 14.31
C ASP A 83 1.55 -3.14 13.13
N ASP A 84 0.90 -3.00 11.98
CA ASP A 84 1.26 -3.72 10.75
C ASP A 84 2.68 -3.31 10.30
N MET A 85 3.00 -2.01 10.31
CA MET A 85 4.36 -1.51 10.06
C MET A 85 5.39 -2.07 11.04
N GLY A 86 5.06 -2.13 12.33
CA GLY A 86 5.91 -2.71 13.37
C GLY A 86 6.17 -4.20 13.15
N ARG A 87 5.15 -4.95 12.70
CA ARG A 87 5.28 -6.36 12.31
C ARG A 87 6.14 -6.53 11.07
N LEU A 88 5.97 -5.68 10.06
CA LEU A 88 6.78 -5.71 8.83
C LEU A 88 8.25 -5.40 9.11
N ALA A 89 8.54 -4.43 9.97
CA ALA A 89 9.91 -4.11 10.38
C ALA A 89 10.59 -5.32 11.04
N LYS A 90 9.86 -6.03 11.91
CA LYS A 90 10.34 -7.20 12.65
C LYS A 90 10.32 -8.51 11.85
N SER A 91 9.65 -8.57 10.69
CA SER A 91 9.54 -9.83 9.94
C SER A 91 10.85 -10.19 9.26
N ASN A 92 11.35 -11.40 9.53
CA ASN A 92 12.45 -12.02 8.81
C ASN A 92 11.89 -12.78 7.61
N LEU A 93 11.97 -12.18 6.42
CA LEU A 93 11.47 -12.81 5.18
C LEU A 93 12.25 -14.08 4.81
N ASP A 94 13.39 -14.33 5.46
CA ASP A 94 14.19 -15.54 5.27
C ASP A 94 13.62 -16.80 5.92
N GLU A 95 12.88 -16.66 7.01
CA GLU A 95 12.30 -17.80 7.74
C GLU A 95 10.87 -18.13 7.28
N GLU A 96 10.13 -17.13 6.77
CA GLU A 96 8.74 -17.30 6.29
C GLU A 96 8.63 -18.10 4.97
N ALA A 97 9.74 -18.30 4.24
CA ALA A 97 9.76 -19.09 3.00
C ALA A 97 10.01 -20.59 3.20
N LYS A 98 10.13 -21.05 4.47
CA LYS A 98 10.40 -22.46 4.83
C LYS A 98 9.19 -23.15 5.50
N GLN A 99 8.04 -22.49 5.58
CA GLN A 99 6.75 -23.09 5.94
C GLN A 99 5.89 -23.22 4.70
#